data_AF-A0A1B8XUC2-F1
#
_entry.id   AF-A0A1B8XUC2-F1
#
_cell.length_a   1.000
_cell.length_b   1.000
_cell.length_c   1.000
_cell.angle_alpha   90.00
_cell.angle_beta   90.00
_cell.angle_gamma   90.00
#
_symmetry.space_group_name_H-M   'P 1'
#
loop_
_entity.id
_entity.type
_entity.pdbx_description
1 polymer ?
#
loop_
_entity_poly.entity_id
_entity_poly.type
_entity_poly.pdbx_seq_one_letter_code
_entity_poly.pdbx_strand_id
1 'polypeptide(L)'
;GDIRKRHFVWKVLILVLFFPAGGAGGKGVWGAPGQVYGDQELDARDPNYDESDQGYTVYQKVVPELDEVGLQKNVQPMVQEYFEHGDTAEVIALLKELNLGTQSPGVARVAVSLALEGKASHRELTSRLLSDLVGKVLKPEDIGRAFNTMLTDLPDLILDTPEAPQMLGQFIARAVADHALPLNFLDRYKGRVDCEHARAALDRAAVLLRIKREIIRLDNVWGVGGGQRPVKHLIKEMNLLLQEFMLSGQVEEAERCLRDLEVPHFHHEVVYE
;
A
#
# COMPACT_ATOMS: atom_id res chain seq x y z
N GLY A 1 14.30 -4.45 -31.23
CA GLY A 1 13.16 -5.35 -31.04
C GLY A 1 12.61 -5.05 -29.67
N ASP A 2 11.56 -4.23 -29.62
CA ASP A 2 11.06 -3.62 -28.39
C ASP A 2 9.63 -4.09 -28.17
N ILE A 3 9.46 -5.01 -27.20
CA ILE A 3 8.17 -5.60 -26.84
C ILE A 3 7.64 -4.83 -25.64
N ARG A 4 6.87 -3.77 -25.93
CA ARG A 4 6.04 -3.10 -24.93
C ARG A 4 4.96 -4.07 -24.44
N LYS A 5 5.12 -4.58 -23.22
CA LYS A 5 4.06 -5.24 -22.45
C LYS A 5 2.93 -4.23 -22.22
N ARG A 6 1.77 -4.46 -22.82
CA ARG A 6 0.56 -3.69 -22.56
C ARG A 6 -0.09 -4.26 -21.30
N HIS A 7 -0.03 -3.54 -20.18
CA HIS A 7 -0.85 -3.82 -19.01
C HIS A 7 -2.31 -3.47 -19.34
N PHE A 8 -3.15 -4.49 -19.42
CA PHE A 8 -4.59 -4.36 -19.63
C PHE A 8 -5.24 -4.14 -18.26
N VAL A 9 -5.45 -2.88 -17.88
CA VAL A 9 -6.31 -2.53 -16.74
C VAL A 9 -7.76 -2.76 -17.19
N TRP A 10 -8.39 -3.81 -16.67
CA TRP A 10 -9.81 -4.06 -16.87
C TRP A 10 -10.62 -2.97 -16.16
N LYS A 11 -11.06 -1.96 -16.92
CA LYS A 11 -12.07 -1.01 -16.47
C LYS A 11 -13.39 -1.77 -16.29
N VAL A 12 -13.74 -2.10 -15.06
CA VAL A 12 -15.08 -2.54 -14.71
C VAL A 12 -16.00 -1.30 -14.79
N LEU A 13 -16.66 -1.13 -15.92
CA LEU A 13 -17.78 -0.19 -16.06
C LEU A 13 -19.02 -0.87 -15.46
N ILE A 14 -19.44 -0.43 -14.29
CA ILE A 14 -20.78 -0.74 -13.79
C ILE A 14 -21.63 0.50 -14.06
N LEU A 15 -22.46 0.43 -15.10
CA LEU A 15 -23.60 1.32 -15.26
C LEU A 15 -24.64 0.86 -14.22
N VAL A 16 -24.86 1.64 -13.16
CA VAL A 16 -25.96 1.36 -12.24
C VAL A 16 -27.26 1.79 -12.92
N LEU A 17 -27.90 0.85 -13.60
CA LEU A 17 -29.28 0.98 -14.05
C LEU A 17 -30.20 0.65 -12.87
N PHE A 18 -30.98 1.62 -12.42
CA PHE A 18 -32.08 1.38 -11.49
C PHE A 18 -33.13 0.52 -12.20
N PHE A 19 -33.25 -0.76 -11.82
CA PHE A 19 -34.32 -1.64 -12.30
C PHE A 19 -35.42 -1.74 -11.23
N PRO A 20 -36.69 -1.40 -11.55
CA PRO A 20 -37.82 -1.83 -10.75
C PRO A 20 -38.03 -3.33 -10.97
N ALA A 21 -38.23 -4.06 -9.87
CA ALA A 21 -38.51 -5.49 -9.90
C ALA A 21 -39.94 -5.78 -10.38
N GLY A 22 -40.05 -6.73 -11.32
CA GLY A 22 -41.28 -7.47 -11.63
C GLY A 22 -42.23 -6.81 -12.63
N GLY A 23 -42.52 -7.49 -13.74
CA GLY A 23 -43.64 -7.11 -14.59
C GLY A 23 -43.55 -7.64 -16.02
N ALA A 24 -44.40 -8.62 -16.32
CA ALA A 24 -44.67 -9.11 -17.66
C ALA A 24 -45.24 -7.99 -18.57
N GLY A 25 -44.84 -8.01 -19.85
CA GLY A 25 -45.48 -7.38 -21.01
C GLY A 25 -46.37 -6.16 -20.76
N GLY A 26 -45.77 -4.96 -20.80
CA GLY A 26 -46.45 -3.67 -20.81
C GLY A 26 -45.46 -2.55 -21.15
N LYS A 27 -45.95 -1.35 -21.50
CA LYS A 27 -45.13 -0.17 -21.85
C LYS A 27 -43.92 -0.03 -20.93
N GLY A 28 -42.70 -0.09 -21.48
CA GLY A 28 -41.44 0.04 -20.74
C GLY A 28 -40.56 -1.21 -20.65
N VAL A 29 -40.85 -2.28 -21.41
CA VAL A 29 -39.96 -3.45 -21.49
C VAL A 29 -39.03 -3.31 -22.70
N TRP A 30 -37.72 -3.33 -22.45
CA TRP A 30 -36.71 -3.39 -23.50
C TRP A 30 -36.64 -4.83 -24.01
N GLY A 31 -36.71 -4.99 -25.34
CA GLY A 31 -36.79 -6.29 -26.00
C GLY A 31 -35.61 -7.22 -25.71
N ALA A 32 -35.67 -8.42 -26.30
CA ALA A 32 -34.69 -9.47 -26.04
C ALA A 32 -33.24 -9.02 -26.32
N PRO A 33 -32.26 -9.41 -25.47
CA PRO A 33 -30.87 -9.01 -25.61
C PRO A 33 -30.30 -9.49 -26.95
N GLY A 34 -29.70 -8.57 -27.72
CA GLY A 34 -29.11 -8.85 -29.04
C GLY A 34 -29.95 -8.40 -30.24
N GLN A 35 -31.13 -7.82 -30.04
CA GLN A 35 -31.83 -7.13 -31.12
C GLN A 35 -31.19 -5.78 -31.42
N VAL A 36 -30.68 -5.62 -32.64
CA VAL A 36 -30.33 -4.32 -33.21
C VAL A 36 -31.61 -3.76 -33.83
N TYR A 37 -32.19 -2.73 -33.20
CA TYR A 37 -33.27 -1.98 -33.83
C TYR A 37 -32.69 -1.23 -35.03
N GLY A 38 -33.34 -1.33 -36.20
CA GLY A 38 -33.01 -0.44 -37.31
C GLY A 38 -33.29 1.01 -36.92
N ASP A 39 -32.63 1.96 -37.60
CA ASP A 39 -32.86 3.39 -37.38
C ASP A 39 -34.37 3.69 -37.44
N GLN A 40 -34.95 4.03 -36.30
CA GLN A 40 -36.35 4.40 -36.21
C GLN A 40 -36.47 5.83 -36.75
N GLU A 41 -37.16 6.00 -37.87
CA GLU A 41 -37.57 7.33 -38.31
C GLU A 41 -38.47 7.95 -37.24
N LEU A 42 -38.05 9.11 -36.72
CA LEU A 42 -38.78 9.84 -35.69
C LEU A 42 -40.11 10.33 -36.28
N ASP A 43 -41.23 9.90 -35.71
CA ASP A 43 -42.57 10.32 -36.14
C ASP A 43 -42.85 11.75 -35.63
N ALA A 44 -42.67 12.73 -36.51
CA ALA A 44 -42.89 14.15 -36.22
C ALA A 44 -44.36 14.52 -35.87
N ARG A 45 -45.29 13.57 -35.84
CA ARG A 45 -46.69 13.77 -35.45
C ARG A 45 -47.03 13.17 -34.10
N ASP A 46 -46.07 12.63 -33.34
CA ASP A 46 -46.31 12.14 -31.99
C ASP A 46 -46.69 13.31 -31.05
N PRO A 47 -47.92 13.36 -30.51
CA PRO A 47 -48.38 14.44 -29.62
C PRO A 47 -47.60 14.55 -28.30
N ASN A 48 -46.80 13.53 -27.98
CA ASN A 48 -45.96 13.46 -26.79
C ASN A 48 -44.47 13.73 -27.12
N TYR A 49 -44.14 14.05 -28.38
CA TYR A 49 -42.80 14.44 -28.81
C TYR A 49 -42.67 15.96 -28.80
N ASP A 50 -41.95 16.47 -27.81
CA ASP A 50 -41.60 17.88 -27.71
C ASP A 50 -40.09 18.05 -28.01
N GLU A 51 -39.78 18.65 -29.16
CA GLU A 51 -38.38 18.98 -29.54
C GLU A 51 -37.72 19.96 -28.56
N SER A 52 -38.50 20.70 -27.77
CA SER A 52 -38.00 21.70 -26.83
C SER A 52 -37.57 21.15 -25.47
N ASP A 53 -37.95 19.91 -25.14
CA ASP A 53 -37.66 19.27 -23.83
C ASP A 53 -36.39 18.39 -23.82
N GLN A 54 -35.69 18.28 -24.96
CA GLN A 54 -34.38 17.61 -25.03
C GLN A 54 -33.25 18.52 -24.54
N GLY A 55 -33.37 19.00 -23.30
CA GLY A 55 -32.27 19.68 -22.63
C GLY A 55 -30.97 18.83 -22.67
N TYR A 56 -29.82 19.49 -22.71
CA TYR A 56 -28.51 18.83 -22.69
C TYR A 56 -28.43 17.81 -21.55
N THR A 57 -28.51 16.52 -21.88
CA THR A 57 -28.35 15.44 -20.90
C THR A 57 -26.85 15.29 -20.64
N VAL A 58 -26.39 15.85 -19.52
CA VAL A 58 -25.00 15.71 -19.08
C VAL A 58 -24.84 14.35 -18.40
N TYR A 59 -24.22 13.41 -19.10
CA TYR A 59 -23.83 12.13 -18.51
C TYR A 59 -22.66 12.33 -17.55
N GLN A 60 -22.93 12.27 -16.25
CA GLN A 60 -21.88 12.27 -15.23
C GLN A 60 -21.42 10.82 -14.98
N LYS A 61 -20.14 10.54 -15.26
CA LYS A 61 -19.53 9.25 -14.93
C LYS A 61 -19.33 9.15 -13.41
N VAL A 62 -20.20 8.41 -12.73
CA VAL A 62 -20.01 8.06 -11.32
C VAL A 62 -19.13 6.81 -11.26
N VAL A 63 -17.86 6.98 -10.86
CA VAL A 63 -17.00 5.84 -10.53
C VAL A 63 -17.29 5.47 -9.08
N PRO A 64 -17.84 4.29 -8.79
CA PRO A 64 -18.12 3.89 -7.41
C PRO A 64 -16.82 3.86 -6.60
N GLU A 65 -16.93 4.13 -5.30
CA GLU A 65 -15.81 3.95 -4.38
C GLU A 65 -15.37 2.48 -4.40
N LEU A 66 -14.07 2.24 -4.28
CA LEU A 66 -13.55 0.87 -4.19
C LEU A 66 -14.01 0.23 -2.88
N ASP A 67 -14.41 -1.03 -2.95
CA ASP A 67 -14.58 -1.89 -1.78
C ASP A 67 -13.22 -2.44 -1.30
N GLU A 68 -13.18 -3.09 -0.13
CA GLU A 68 -11.92 -3.62 0.43
C GLU A 68 -11.26 -4.65 -0.50
N VAL A 69 -12.05 -5.51 -1.15
CA VAL A 69 -11.56 -6.53 -2.07
C VAL A 69 -10.99 -5.89 -3.33
N GLY A 70 -11.71 -4.93 -3.91
CA GLY A 70 -11.24 -4.14 -5.04
C GLY A 70 -9.97 -3.36 -4.70
N LEU A 71 -9.89 -2.79 -3.51
CA LEU A 71 -8.70 -2.09 -3.04
C LEU A 71 -7.49 -3.02 -3.01
N GLN A 72 -7.60 -4.18 -2.35
CA GLN A 72 -6.51 -5.14 -2.27
C GLN A 72 -6.05 -5.59 -3.66
N LYS A 73 -7.00 -5.93 -4.55
CA LYS A 73 -6.69 -6.39 -5.91
C LYS A 73 -5.96 -5.35 -6.76
N ASN A 74 -6.20 -4.06 -6.53
CA ASN A 74 -5.52 -2.99 -7.27
C ASN A 74 -4.22 -2.55 -6.59
N VAL A 75 -4.20 -2.38 -5.28
CA VAL A 75 -3.05 -1.83 -4.54
C VAL A 75 -1.94 -2.86 -4.36
N GLN A 76 -2.28 -4.13 -4.12
CA GLN A 76 -1.29 -5.18 -3.91
C GLN A 76 -0.26 -5.30 -5.05
N PRO A 77 -0.65 -5.42 -6.34
CA PRO A 77 0.34 -5.49 -7.42
C PRO A 77 1.18 -4.21 -7.52
N MET A 78 0.60 -3.03 -7.28
CA MET A 78 1.35 -1.76 -7.29
C MET A 78 2.45 -1.73 -6.23
N VAL A 79 2.15 -2.21 -5.02
CA VAL A 79 3.14 -2.27 -3.93
C VAL A 79 4.20 -3.34 -4.21
N GLN A 80 3.80 -4.49 -4.76
CA GLN A 80 4.74 -5.56 -5.13
C GLN A 80 5.70 -5.11 -6.23
N GLU A 81 5.22 -4.43 -7.26
CA GLU A 81 6.06 -3.82 -8.30
C GLU A 81 7.00 -2.79 -7.66
N TYR A 82 6.47 -1.91 -6.80
CA TYR A 82 7.27 -0.92 -6.08
C TYR A 82 8.42 -1.53 -5.27
N PHE A 83 8.27 -2.73 -4.69
CA PHE A 83 9.37 -3.38 -3.98
C PHE A 83 10.55 -3.75 -4.88
N GLU A 84 10.33 -3.93 -6.18
CA GLU A 84 11.40 -4.25 -7.13
C GLU A 84 12.19 -3.00 -7.55
N HIS A 85 11.49 -1.90 -7.89
CA HIS A 85 12.11 -0.71 -8.49
C HIS A 85 12.22 0.50 -7.55
N GLY A 86 11.45 0.56 -6.47
CA GLY A 86 11.50 1.64 -5.47
C GLY A 86 10.99 3.00 -5.94
N ASP A 87 10.24 3.08 -7.05
CA ASP A 87 9.73 4.34 -7.59
C ASP A 87 8.41 4.74 -6.92
N THR A 88 8.49 5.64 -5.94
CA THR A 88 7.29 6.13 -5.26
C THR A 88 6.40 7.01 -6.17
N ALA A 89 6.98 7.69 -7.16
CA ALA A 89 6.23 8.60 -8.02
C ALA A 89 5.24 7.84 -8.91
N GLU A 90 5.63 6.67 -9.39
CA GLU A 90 4.74 5.75 -10.11
C GLU A 90 3.55 5.32 -9.25
N VAL A 91 3.79 4.85 -8.02
CA VAL A 91 2.72 4.43 -7.09
C VAL A 91 1.75 5.58 -6.82
N ILE A 92 2.27 6.80 -6.60
CA ILE A 92 1.44 8.00 -6.41
C ILE A 92 0.57 8.27 -7.64
N ALA A 93 1.11 8.16 -8.85
CA ALA A 93 0.36 8.37 -10.08
C ALA A 93 -0.78 7.35 -10.23
N LEU A 94 -0.48 6.06 -10.02
CA LEU A 94 -1.47 4.98 -10.11
C LEU A 94 -2.59 5.12 -9.06
N LEU A 95 -2.25 5.45 -7.81
CA LEU A 95 -3.24 5.63 -6.76
C LEU A 95 -4.15 6.83 -6.99
N LYS A 96 -3.66 7.91 -7.63
CA LYS A 96 -4.48 9.08 -7.98
C LYS A 96 -5.54 8.79 -9.04
N GLU A 97 -5.38 7.72 -9.83
CA GLU A 97 -6.38 7.29 -10.79
C GLU A 97 -7.52 6.49 -10.15
N LEU A 98 -7.34 6.02 -8.91
CA LEU A 98 -8.34 5.24 -8.18
C LEU A 98 -9.28 6.14 -7.35
N ASN A 99 -10.56 5.80 -7.32
CA ASN A 99 -11.51 6.43 -6.40
C ASN A 99 -11.47 5.72 -5.03
N LEU A 100 -10.48 6.08 -4.20
CA LEU A 100 -10.24 5.43 -2.91
C LEU A 100 -11.33 5.72 -1.87
N GLY A 101 -12.01 6.86 -1.95
CA GLY A 101 -13.11 7.22 -1.03
C GLY A 101 -12.77 6.97 0.45
N THR A 102 -13.65 6.26 1.16
CA THR A 102 -13.44 5.88 2.56
C THR A 102 -12.34 4.83 2.77
N GLN A 103 -11.92 4.14 1.72
CA GLN A 103 -10.90 3.07 1.75
C GLN A 103 -9.46 3.58 1.64
N SER A 104 -9.24 4.90 1.63
CA SER A 104 -7.91 5.52 1.64
C SER A 104 -6.95 4.95 2.71
N PRO A 105 -7.37 4.72 3.98
CA PRO A 105 -6.51 4.06 4.99
C PRO A 105 -6.06 2.65 4.59
N GLY A 106 -6.85 1.94 3.80
CA GLY A 106 -6.56 0.57 3.38
C GLY A 106 -5.32 0.47 2.49
N VAL A 107 -4.92 1.54 1.78
CA VAL A 107 -3.67 1.57 1.00
C VAL A 107 -2.46 1.33 1.91
N ALA A 108 -2.39 2.06 3.02
CA ALA A 108 -1.32 1.89 4.01
C ALA A 108 -1.39 0.51 4.66
N ARG A 109 -2.60 0.00 4.95
CA ARG A 109 -2.79 -1.33 5.53
C ARG A 109 -2.24 -2.43 4.61
N VAL A 110 -2.62 -2.41 3.34
CA VAL A 110 -2.13 -3.38 2.33
C VAL A 110 -0.61 -3.29 2.20
N ALA A 111 -0.04 -2.09 2.12
CA ALA A 111 1.40 -1.91 1.98
C ALA A 111 2.21 -2.42 3.18
N VAL A 112 1.72 -2.19 4.40
CA VAL A 112 2.37 -2.67 5.63
C VAL A 112 2.20 -4.18 5.77
N SER A 113 1.01 -4.74 5.52
CA SER A 113 0.80 -6.19 5.56
C SER A 113 1.74 -6.95 4.61
N LEU A 114 1.86 -6.50 3.36
CA LEU A 114 2.80 -7.10 2.40
C LEU A 114 4.26 -6.99 2.84
N ALA A 115 4.63 -5.95 3.59
CA ALA A 115 5.98 -5.77 4.09
C ALA A 115 6.27 -6.59 5.36
N LEU A 116 5.25 -6.90 6.17
CA LEU A 116 5.39 -7.78 7.34
C LEU A 116 5.79 -9.19 6.92
N GLU A 117 5.19 -9.71 5.85
CA GLU A 117 5.51 -11.01 5.23
C GLU A 117 6.78 -10.96 4.36
N GLY A 118 7.33 -9.77 4.14
CA GLY A 118 8.46 -9.51 3.27
C GLY A 118 9.82 -9.47 3.96
N LYS A 119 10.82 -8.99 3.21
CA LYS A 119 12.20 -8.80 3.71
C LYS A 119 12.37 -7.46 4.42
N ALA A 120 13.52 -7.26 5.07
CA ALA A 120 13.86 -6.01 5.73
C ALA A 120 13.87 -4.83 4.74
N SER A 121 14.38 -5.05 3.52
CA SER A 121 14.34 -4.05 2.46
C SER A 121 12.92 -3.60 2.08
N HIS A 122 11.95 -4.52 2.05
CA HIS A 122 10.55 -4.20 1.77
C HIS A 122 9.96 -3.30 2.87
N ARG A 123 10.31 -3.55 4.14
CA ARG A 123 9.85 -2.73 5.27
C ARG A 123 10.42 -1.31 5.25
N GLU A 124 11.67 -1.16 4.84
CA GLU A 124 12.29 0.14 4.59
C GLU A 124 11.62 0.88 3.43
N LEU A 125 11.36 0.20 2.31
CA LEU A 125 10.64 0.77 1.17
C LEU A 125 9.21 1.21 1.57
N THR A 126 8.46 0.37 2.28
CA THR A 126 7.12 0.73 2.76
C THR A 126 7.16 1.95 3.68
N SER A 127 8.14 2.06 4.56
CA SER A 127 8.27 3.25 5.43
C SER A 127 8.44 4.54 4.63
N ARG A 128 9.28 4.51 3.58
CA ARG A 128 9.45 5.64 2.65
C ARG A 128 8.18 5.93 1.87
N LEU A 129 7.53 4.89 1.33
CA LEU A 129 6.27 5.01 0.60
C LEU A 129 5.19 5.70 1.44
N LEU A 130 5.00 5.27 2.69
CA LEU A 130 4.01 5.89 3.58
C LEU A 130 4.30 7.38 3.80
N SER A 131 5.56 7.75 4.03
CA SER A 131 5.95 9.16 4.17
C SER A 131 5.67 9.97 2.91
N ASP A 132 5.96 9.41 1.73
CA ASP A 132 5.81 10.08 0.45
C ASP A 132 4.34 10.21 -0.02
N LEU A 133 3.48 9.28 0.39
CA LEU A 133 2.04 9.28 0.09
C LEU A 133 1.30 10.35 0.91
N VAL A 134 1.76 10.65 2.11
CA VAL A 134 1.16 11.68 2.97
C VAL A 134 1.25 13.05 2.31
N GLY A 135 0.13 13.75 2.25
CA GLY A 135 -0.01 15.07 1.62
C GLY A 135 -0.17 15.03 0.09
N LYS A 136 -0.01 13.86 -0.56
CA LYS A 136 -0.21 13.70 -2.01
C LYS A 136 -1.42 12.85 -2.36
N VAL A 137 -1.58 11.73 -1.66
CA VAL A 137 -2.66 10.74 -1.86
C VAL A 137 -3.40 10.49 -0.55
N LEU A 138 -2.65 10.34 0.55
CA LEU A 138 -3.18 10.04 1.87
C LEU A 138 -3.06 11.26 2.79
N LYS A 139 -3.99 11.35 3.74
CA LYS A 139 -3.90 12.30 4.85
C LYS A 139 -3.20 11.63 6.05
N PRO A 140 -2.58 12.39 6.97
CA PRO A 140 -2.03 11.82 8.20
C PRO A 140 -3.07 11.03 9.01
N GLU A 141 -4.34 11.44 8.96
CA GLU A 141 -5.45 10.73 9.59
C GLU A 141 -5.71 9.36 8.95
N ASP A 142 -5.47 9.21 7.65
CA ASP A 142 -5.61 7.92 6.95
C ASP A 142 -4.56 6.93 7.43
N ILE A 143 -3.30 7.37 7.53
CA ILE A 143 -2.21 6.57 8.10
C ILE A 143 -2.54 6.18 9.55
N GLY A 144 -3.05 7.15 10.33
CA GLY A 144 -3.43 6.90 11.71
C GLY A 144 -4.58 5.89 11.86
N ARG A 145 -5.57 5.93 10.96
CA ARG A 145 -6.65 4.93 10.90
C ARG A 145 -6.13 3.56 10.48
N ALA A 146 -5.23 3.50 9.51
CA ALA A 146 -4.61 2.24 9.09
C ALA A 146 -3.91 1.54 10.26
N PHE A 147 -3.05 2.26 11.00
CA PHE A 147 -2.39 1.69 12.18
C PHE A 147 -3.36 1.33 13.32
N ASN A 148 -4.45 2.09 13.53
CA ASN A 148 -5.49 1.68 14.49
C ASN A 148 -6.09 0.32 14.13
N THR A 149 -6.43 0.13 12.85
CA THR A 149 -7.00 -1.13 12.36
C THR A 149 -5.97 -2.24 12.50
N MET A 150 -4.73 -2.04 12.07
CA MET A 150 -3.68 -3.06 12.19
C MET A 150 -3.37 -3.45 13.63
N LEU A 151 -3.40 -2.52 14.59
CA LEU A 151 -3.24 -2.85 16.00
C LEU A 151 -4.38 -3.74 16.52
N THR A 152 -5.59 -3.56 15.99
CA THR A 152 -6.74 -4.43 16.28
C THR A 152 -6.56 -5.81 15.62
N ASP A 153 -6.06 -5.83 14.39
CA ASP A 153 -5.85 -7.04 13.58
C ASP A 153 -4.58 -7.82 13.98
N LEU A 154 -3.78 -7.35 14.94
CA LEU A 154 -2.52 -7.99 15.35
C LEU A 154 -2.66 -9.47 15.76
N PRO A 155 -3.69 -9.90 16.50
CA PRO A 155 -3.89 -11.32 16.81
C PRO A 155 -3.96 -12.21 15.57
N ASP A 156 -4.53 -11.70 14.48
CA ASP A 156 -4.62 -12.42 13.21
C ASP A 156 -3.28 -12.34 12.44
N LEU A 157 -2.66 -11.16 12.38
CA LEU A 157 -1.37 -10.96 11.70
C LEU A 157 -0.24 -11.84 12.28
N ILE A 158 -0.30 -12.17 13.57
CA ILE A 158 0.68 -13.02 14.24
C ILE A 158 0.64 -14.47 13.72
N LEU A 159 -0.51 -14.92 13.20
CA LEU A 159 -0.66 -16.27 12.67
C LEU A 159 0.26 -16.49 11.47
N ASP A 160 0.40 -15.48 10.62
CA ASP A 160 1.28 -15.51 9.46
C ASP A 160 2.70 -15.02 9.80
N THR A 161 2.79 -14.05 10.71
CA THR A 161 4.05 -13.36 11.03
C THR A 161 4.21 -13.18 12.55
N PRO A 162 4.91 -14.11 13.25
CA PRO A 162 5.02 -14.08 14.72
C PRO A 162 5.61 -12.79 15.30
N GLU A 163 6.50 -12.11 14.56
CA GLU A 163 7.13 -10.85 14.97
C GLU A 163 6.32 -9.59 14.59
N ALA A 164 5.08 -9.76 14.11
CA ALA A 164 4.22 -8.66 13.68
C ALA A 164 4.06 -7.53 14.71
N PRO A 165 3.92 -7.79 16.04
CA PRO A 165 3.84 -6.71 17.03
C PRO A 165 5.10 -5.83 17.05
N GLN A 166 6.28 -6.44 17.05
CA GLN A 166 7.55 -5.73 17.10
C GLN A 166 7.76 -4.92 15.83
N MET A 167 7.47 -5.50 14.67
CA MET A 167 7.56 -4.83 13.37
C MET A 167 6.53 -3.70 13.24
N LEU A 168 5.27 -3.91 13.65
CA LEU A 168 4.28 -2.84 13.61
C LEU A 168 4.68 -1.66 14.53
N GLY A 169 5.27 -1.95 15.69
CA GLY A 169 5.87 -0.92 16.56
C GLY A 169 7.00 -0.14 15.90
N GLN A 170 7.87 -0.80 15.13
CA GLN A 170 8.91 -0.14 14.33
C GLN A 170 8.32 0.74 13.23
N PHE A 171 7.29 0.26 12.52
CA PHE A 171 6.56 1.08 11.54
C PHE A 171 5.93 2.32 12.17
N ILE A 172 5.28 2.19 13.32
CA ILE A 172 4.70 3.35 14.02
C ILE A 172 5.79 4.35 14.42
N ALA A 173 6.91 3.89 14.99
CA ALA A 173 8.02 4.77 15.35
C ALA A 173 8.60 5.48 14.12
N ARG A 174 8.76 4.76 13.00
CA ARG A 174 9.27 5.32 11.75
C ARG A 174 8.30 6.31 11.13
N ALA A 175 7.01 6.00 11.09
CA ALA A 175 5.97 6.90 10.59
C ALA A 175 5.85 8.19 11.42
N VAL A 176 6.00 8.11 12.75
CA VAL A 176 6.11 9.31 13.61
C VAL A 176 7.39 10.08 13.31
N ALA A 177 8.49 9.36 13.06
CA ALA A 177 9.79 9.99 12.79
C ALA A 177 9.87 10.71 11.45
N ASP A 178 9.16 10.20 10.45
CA ASP A 178 9.09 10.70 9.08
C ASP A 178 7.90 11.68 8.90
N HIS A 179 7.24 12.07 9.99
CA HIS A 179 6.08 12.98 10.00
C HIS A 179 4.84 12.48 9.24
N ALA A 180 4.77 11.18 8.93
CA ALA A 180 3.57 10.54 8.43
C ALA A 180 2.48 10.38 9.52
N LEU A 181 2.90 10.33 10.78
CA LEU A 181 2.03 10.34 11.96
C LEU A 181 2.37 11.51 12.90
N PRO A 182 1.39 12.02 13.68
CA PRO A 182 1.64 13.07 14.66
C PRO A 182 2.50 12.57 15.83
N LEU A 183 3.31 13.45 16.42
CA LEU A 183 4.24 13.09 17.52
C LEU A 183 3.54 12.54 18.77
N ASN A 184 2.30 12.96 19.02
CA ASN A 184 1.46 12.48 20.12
C ASN A 184 0.58 11.27 19.73
N PHE A 185 0.87 10.60 18.60
CA PHE A 185 0.11 9.45 18.12
C PHE A 185 -0.10 8.41 19.22
N LEU A 186 0.94 8.07 19.99
CA LEU A 186 0.91 7.06 21.04
C LEU A 186 0.05 7.46 22.25
N ASP A 187 -0.14 8.76 22.50
CA ASP A 187 -0.85 9.24 23.70
C ASP A 187 -2.33 8.81 23.70
N ARG A 188 -2.91 8.59 22.52
CA ARG A 188 -4.31 8.16 22.39
C ARG A 188 -4.58 6.79 23.02
N TYR A 189 -3.55 5.96 23.16
CA TYR A 189 -3.66 4.56 23.61
C TYR A 189 -3.31 4.35 25.10
N LYS A 190 -2.75 5.37 25.76
CA LYS A 190 -2.35 5.27 27.17
C LYS A 190 -3.55 4.90 28.04
N GLY A 191 -3.47 3.75 28.71
CA GLY A 191 -4.53 3.24 29.59
C GLY A 191 -5.80 2.76 28.87
N ARG A 192 -5.76 2.53 27.55
CA ARG A 192 -6.92 2.15 26.73
C ARG A 192 -6.73 0.89 25.88
N VAL A 193 -5.61 0.19 26.04
CA VAL A 193 -5.26 -0.97 25.21
C VAL A 193 -5.25 -2.21 26.07
N ASP A 194 -6.18 -3.12 25.80
CA ASP A 194 -6.33 -4.38 26.54
C ASP A 194 -5.60 -5.56 25.87
N CYS A 195 -5.42 -5.51 24.55
CA CYS A 195 -4.68 -6.52 23.79
C CYS A 195 -3.18 -6.46 24.10
N GLU A 196 -2.60 -7.60 24.51
CA GLU A 196 -1.17 -7.71 24.83
C GLU A 196 -0.26 -7.44 23.62
N HIS A 197 -0.67 -7.90 22.43
CA HIS A 197 0.10 -7.72 21.20
C HIS A 197 0.12 -6.26 20.76
N ALA A 198 -1.04 -5.58 20.80
CA ALA A 198 -1.12 -4.15 20.54
C ALA A 198 -0.29 -3.34 21.54
N ARG A 199 -0.32 -3.72 22.83
CA ARG A 199 0.52 -3.09 23.86
C ARG A 199 2.00 -3.28 23.56
N ALA A 200 2.43 -4.49 23.21
CA ALA A 200 3.82 -4.77 22.84
C ALA A 200 4.29 -3.93 21.64
N ALA A 201 3.45 -3.77 20.61
CA ALA A 201 3.74 -2.90 19.46
C ALA A 201 3.91 -1.43 19.87
N LEU A 202 2.99 -0.92 20.70
CA LEU A 202 3.02 0.47 21.17
C LEU A 202 4.21 0.73 22.11
N ASP A 203 4.55 -0.20 22.99
CA ASP A 203 5.72 -0.13 23.87
C ASP A 203 7.02 -0.12 23.05
N ARG A 204 7.10 -0.98 22.02
CA ARG A 204 8.22 -0.98 21.08
C ARG A 204 8.38 0.37 20.38
N ALA A 205 7.28 0.96 19.91
CA ALA A 205 7.29 2.28 19.30
C ALA A 205 7.75 3.36 20.29
N ALA A 206 7.27 3.31 21.53
CA ALA A 206 7.62 4.26 22.58
C ALA A 206 9.12 4.21 22.95
N VAL A 207 9.70 3.02 23.04
CA VAL A 207 11.13 2.84 23.29
C VAL A 207 11.97 3.45 22.16
N LEU A 208 11.62 3.15 20.90
CA LEU A 208 12.34 3.69 19.74
C LEU A 208 12.27 5.22 19.67
N LEU A 209 11.09 5.80 19.94
CA LEU A 209 10.90 7.25 19.94
C LEU A 209 11.58 7.96 21.12
N ARG A 210 11.78 7.27 22.26
CA ARG A 210 12.60 7.78 23.38
C ARG A 210 14.08 7.84 23.01
N ILE A 211 14.61 6.75 22.44
CA ILE A 211 16.02 6.65 22.01
C ILE A 211 16.35 7.71 20.94
N LYS A 212 15.39 8.03 20.06
CA LYS A 212 15.52 9.04 18.99
C LYS A 212 15.94 10.43 19.49
N ARG A 213 15.69 10.79 20.77
CA ARG A 213 16.02 12.13 21.26
C ARG A 213 17.51 12.41 21.37
N GLU A 214 18.39 11.39 21.36
CA GLU A 214 19.79 11.62 21.72
C GLU A 214 20.83 11.18 20.67
N ILE A 215 20.67 10.12 19.85
CA ILE A 215 21.86 9.58 19.12
C ILE A 215 21.63 9.04 17.67
N ILE A 216 20.48 8.47 17.29
CA ILE A 216 20.37 7.71 16.00
C ILE A 216 19.06 8.04 15.25
N ARG A 217 19.16 8.50 13.99
CA ARG A 217 18.00 8.57 13.06
C ARG A 217 17.51 7.13 12.82
N LEU A 218 16.19 6.89 12.82
CA LEU A 218 15.59 5.56 12.58
C LEU A 218 15.81 5.03 11.14
N ASP A 219 16.80 5.56 10.43
CA ASP A 219 17.16 5.29 9.04
C ASP A 219 17.54 3.82 8.80
N ASN A 220 17.97 3.11 9.85
CA ASN A 220 18.38 1.71 9.81
C ASN A 220 17.49 0.80 10.69
N VAL A 221 16.30 1.24 11.10
CA VAL A 221 15.43 0.44 11.98
C VAL A 221 15.06 -0.93 11.40
N TRP A 222 15.11 -1.05 10.07
CA TRP A 222 14.83 -2.28 9.33
C TRP A 222 16.07 -3.06 8.92
N GLY A 223 17.26 -2.46 8.98
CA GLY A 223 18.50 -3.04 8.50
C GLY A 223 19.25 -2.13 7.52
N VAL A 224 20.48 -2.53 7.20
CA VAL A 224 21.42 -1.80 6.33
C VAL A 224 21.44 -2.31 4.89
N GLY A 225 20.80 -3.45 4.63
CA GLY A 225 20.75 -4.11 3.33
C GLY A 225 19.73 -3.57 2.33
N GLY A 226 19.63 -4.27 1.20
CA GLY A 226 18.70 -4.05 0.10
C GLY A 226 19.38 -3.57 -1.18
N GLY A 227 18.95 -4.10 -2.34
CA GLY A 227 19.50 -3.77 -3.66
C GLY A 227 19.36 -2.30 -4.06
N GLN A 228 18.47 -1.54 -3.41
CA GLN A 228 18.28 -0.11 -3.63
C GLN A 228 19.28 0.77 -2.83
N ARG A 229 20.18 0.16 -2.05
CA ARG A 229 21.23 0.90 -1.32
C ARG A 229 22.37 1.30 -2.26
N PRO A 230 23.03 2.45 -2.03
CA PRO A 230 24.22 2.82 -2.82
C PRO A 230 25.31 1.77 -2.72
N VAL A 231 25.95 1.42 -3.85
CA VAL A 231 27.04 0.40 -3.89
C VAL A 231 28.14 0.68 -2.88
N LYS A 232 28.54 1.96 -2.72
CA LYS A 232 29.53 2.36 -1.71
C LYS A 232 29.13 2.03 -0.26
N HIS A 233 27.83 2.08 0.04
CA HIS A 233 27.33 1.68 1.35
C HIS A 233 27.42 0.17 1.52
N LEU A 234 27.02 -0.61 0.51
CA LEU A 234 27.10 -2.08 0.55
C LEU A 234 28.54 -2.56 0.74
N ILE A 235 29.50 -2.00 -0.01
CA ILE A 235 30.94 -2.30 0.15
C ILE A 235 31.41 -2.00 1.58
N LYS A 236 30.95 -0.88 2.16
CA LYS A 236 31.27 -0.52 3.54
C LYS A 236 30.72 -1.55 4.53
N GLU A 237 29.47 -1.98 4.38
CA GLU A 237 28.88 -2.99 5.28
C GLU A 237 29.56 -4.36 5.11
N MET A 238 29.94 -4.75 3.88
CA MET A 238 30.73 -5.96 3.62
C MET A 238 32.10 -5.90 4.31
N ASN A 239 32.78 -4.76 4.23
CA ASN A 239 34.05 -4.54 4.94
C ASN A 239 33.89 -4.64 6.46
N LEU A 240 32.82 -4.07 7.02
CA LEU A 240 32.53 -4.15 8.47
C LEU A 240 32.29 -5.61 8.90
N LEU A 241 31.51 -6.35 8.12
CA LEU A 241 31.26 -7.78 8.33
C LEU A 241 32.58 -8.58 8.34
N LEU A 242 33.44 -8.39 7.34
CA LEU A 242 34.72 -9.10 7.26
C LEU A 242 35.64 -8.75 8.43
N GLN A 243 35.69 -7.48 8.82
CA GLN A 243 36.45 -7.03 10.00
C GLN A 243 35.93 -7.68 11.29
N GLU A 244 34.61 -7.72 11.48
CA GLU A 244 33.99 -8.38 12.63
C GLU A 244 34.28 -9.88 12.65
N PHE A 245 34.24 -10.54 11.49
CA PHE A 245 34.60 -11.94 11.35
C PHE A 245 36.05 -12.20 11.73
N MET A 246 37.00 -11.37 11.28
CA MET A 246 38.42 -11.51 11.61
C MET A 246 38.71 -11.37 13.10
N LEU A 247 37.90 -10.57 13.82
CA LEU A 247 38.02 -10.38 15.25
C LEU A 247 37.31 -11.46 16.08
N SER A 248 36.15 -11.94 15.61
CA SER A 248 35.28 -12.84 16.37
C SER A 248 35.49 -14.32 16.03
N GLY A 249 35.88 -14.64 14.80
CA GLY A 249 35.95 -16.00 14.26
C GLY A 249 34.58 -16.67 14.05
N GLN A 250 33.47 -15.95 14.20
CA GLN A 250 32.12 -16.51 14.13
C GLN A 250 31.59 -16.55 12.69
N VAL A 251 31.65 -17.73 12.06
CA VAL A 251 31.23 -17.93 10.67
C VAL A 251 29.72 -17.74 10.52
N GLU A 252 28.93 -18.20 11.49
CA GLU A 252 27.48 -18.15 11.47
C GLU A 252 26.95 -16.71 11.51
N GLU A 253 27.61 -15.83 12.26
CA GLU A 253 27.25 -14.41 12.31
C GLU A 253 27.67 -13.70 11.02
N ALA A 254 28.84 -13.99 10.48
CA ALA A 254 29.26 -13.46 9.19
C ALA A 254 28.29 -13.87 8.06
N GLU A 255 27.85 -15.13 8.06
CA GLU A 255 26.85 -15.61 7.10
C GLU A 255 25.50 -14.91 7.28
N ARG A 256 25.05 -14.71 8.52
CA ARG A 256 23.82 -13.97 8.82
C ARG A 256 23.91 -12.53 8.29
N CYS A 257 24.97 -11.79 8.65
CA CYS A 257 25.18 -10.42 8.20
C CYS A 257 25.20 -10.33 6.67
N LEU A 258 25.79 -11.31 5.97
CA LEU A 258 25.81 -11.35 4.51
C LEU A 258 24.41 -11.54 3.93
N ARG A 259 23.60 -12.45 4.49
CA ARG A 259 22.20 -12.65 4.07
C ARG A 259 21.35 -11.40 4.31
N ASP A 260 21.57 -10.70 5.43
CA ASP A 260 20.85 -9.48 5.79
C ASP A 260 21.17 -8.29 4.87
N LEU A 261 22.25 -8.35 4.09
CA LEU A 261 22.51 -7.36 3.02
C LEU A 261 21.55 -7.51 1.84
N GLU A 262 20.94 -8.68 1.65
CA GLU A 262 19.93 -8.97 0.61
C GLU A 262 20.41 -8.70 -0.84
N VAL A 263 21.70 -8.90 -1.12
CA VAL A 263 22.31 -8.63 -2.45
C VAL A 263 23.08 -9.84 -3.00
N PRO A 264 22.39 -10.96 -3.30
CA PRO A 264 23.04 -12.22 -3.70
C PRO A 264 23.92 -12.11 -4.94
N HIS A 265 23.54 -11.26 -5.89
CA HIS A 265 24.32 -11.03 -7.11
C HIS A 265 25.57 -10.17 -6.89
N PHE A 266 25.69 -9.53 -5.73
CA PHE A 266 26.84 -8.71 -5.34
C PHE A 266 27.78 -9.45 -4.36
N HIS A 267 27.52 -10.72 -4.05
CA HIS A 267 28.38 -11.52 -3.16
C HIS A 267 29.82 -11.74 -3.70
N HIS A 268 30.06 -11.52 -5.00
CA HIS A 268 31.41 -11.56 -5.55
C HIS A 268 32.33 -10.49 -4.95
N GLU A 269 31.77 -9.38 -4.47
CA GLU A 269 32.52 -8.33 -3.79
C GLU A 269 33.12 -8.82 -2.47
N VAL A 270 32.37 -9.64 -1.71
CA VAL A 270 32.86 -10.23 -0.45
C VAL A 270 34.03 -11.18 -0.67
N VAL A 271 34.10 -11.81 -1.85
CA VAL A 271 35.22 -12.69 -2.23
C VAL A 271 36.43 -11.86 -2.69
N TYR A 272 36.19 -10.65 -3.20
CA TYR A 272 37.23 -9.74 -3.67
C TYR A 272 37.92 -9.01 -2.50
N GLU A 273 37.13 -8.50 -1.55
CA GLU A 273 37.59 -7.83 -0.33
C GLU A 273 38.29 -8.78 0.66
#